data_AF-A0A3D3J033-F1
#
_entry.id   AF-A0A3D3J033-F1
#
_cell.length_a   1.000
_cell.length_b   1.000
_cell.length_c   1.000
_cell.angle_alpha   90.00
_cell.angle_beta   90.00
_cell.angle_gamma   90.00
#
_symmetry.space_group_name_H-M   'P 1'
#
loop_
_entity.id
_entity.type
_entity.pdbx_description
1 polymer ?
#
loop_
_entity_poly.entity_id
_entity_poly.type
_entity_poly.pdbx_seq_one_letter_code
_entity_poly.pdbx_strand_id
1 'polypeptide(L)' 'GSICTTRIVAGVGVPQLTAIQNVVEVAHAAGIPVIADGGIKFSGDFAKAIAAGADCVMLGSLLAGTDEAPGE' A
#
# COMPACT_ATOMS: atom_id res chain seq x y z
N GLY A 1 -6.21 -1.47 2.02
CA GLY A 1 -7.00 -0.57 1.16
C GLY A 1 -8.03 0.19 1.95
N SER A 2 -8.32 1.45 1.58
CA SER A 2 -9.22 2.37 2.31
C SER A 2 -10.68 1.90 2.38
N ILE A 3 -11.16 1.20 1.35
CA ILE A 3 -12.53 0.66 1.27
C ILE A 3 -12.61 -0.86 1.55
N CYS A 4 -11.46 -1.50 1.80
CA CYS A 4 -11.37 -2.95 1.87
C CYS A 4 -12.03 -3.49 3.15
N THR A 5 -12.98 -4.40 2.99
CA THR A 5 -13.72 -5.02 4.11
C THR A 5 -13.16 -6.37 4.53
N THR A 6 -12.11 -6.90 3.88
CA THR A 6 -11.56 -8.24 4.13
C THR A 6 -11.22 -8.49 5.60
N ARG A 7 -10.66 -7.50 6.31
CA ARG A 7 -10.35 -7.66 7.74
C ARG A 7 -11.61 -7.84 8.59
N ILE A 8 -12.70 -7.18 8.23
CA ILE A 8 -13.98 -7.26 8.96
C ILE A 8 -14.75 -8.52 8.58
N VAL A 9 -14.81 -8.85 7.29
CA VAL A 9 -15.65 -9.95 6.78
C VAL A 9 -14.96 -11.30 6.91
N ALA A 10 -13.68 -11.40 6.53
CA ALA A 10 -12.94 -12.66 6.54
C ALA A 10 -12.05 -12.82 7.79
N GLY A 11 -11.85 -11.76 8.59
CA GLY A 11 -10.95 -11.80 9.74
C GLY A 11 -9.46 -11.88 9.37
N VAL A 12 -9.11 -11.69 8.09
CA VAL A 12 -7.73 -11.84 7.59
C VAL A 12 -7.14 -10.48 7.24
N GLY A 13 -5.88 -10.27 7.61
CA GLY A 13 -5.07 -9.16 7.14
C GLY A 13 -3.85 -8.90 8.01
N VAL A 14 -2.87 -8.21 7.45
CA VAL A 14 -1.64 -7.80 8.14
C VAL A 14 -1.62 -6.26 8.24
N PRO A 15 -1.06 -5.65 9.30
CA PRO A 15 -0.77 -4.22 9.31
C PRO A 15 0.19 -3.86 8.16
N GLN A 16 -0.15 -2.84 7.36
CA GLN A 16 0.54 -2.56 6.09
C GLN A 16 2.05 -2.39 6.23
N LEU A 17 2.51 -1.67 7.26
CA LEU A 17 3.94 -1.44 7.47
C LEU A 17 4.69 -2.75 7.74
N THR A 18 4.14 -3.62 8.58
CA THR A 18 4.67 -4.96 8.85
C THR A 18 4.65 -5.83 7.60
N ALA A 19 3.58 -5.74 6.79
CA ALA A 19 3.49 -6.48 5.54
C ALA A 19 4.62 -6.09 4.57
N ILE A 20 4.89 -4.80 4.41
CA ILE A 20 6.00 -4.30 3.58
C ILE A 20 7.33 -4.86 4.10
N GLN A 21 7.63 -4.66 5.39
CA GLN A 21 8.90 -5.09 6.00
C GLN A 21 9.17 -6.59 5.83
N ASN A 22 8.14 -7.42 5.97
CA ASN A 22 8.28 -8.87 5.82
C ASN A 22 8.49 -9.30 4.36
N VAL A 23 7.83 -8.63 3.41
CA VAL A 23 7.89 -9.00 1.99
C VAL A 23 9.18 -8.52 1.34
N VAL A 24 9.64 -7.31 1.66
CA VAL A 24 10.86 -6.73 1.07
C VAL A 24 12.10 -7.56 1.38
N GLU A 25 12.21 -8.13 2.59
CA GLU A 25 13.33 -8.97 2.99
C GLU A 25 13.55 -10.14 1.99
N VAL A 26 12.47 -10.78 1.58
CA VAL A 26 12.51 -11.92 0.65
C VAL A 26 12.57 -11.44 -0.81
N ALA A 27 11.76 -10.45 -1.18
CA ALA A 27 11.64 -9.99 -2.56
C ALA A 27 12.93 -9.33 -3.05
N HIS A 28 13.54 -8.46 -2.24
CA HIS A 28 14.80 -7.81 -2.60
C HIS A 28 15.97 -8.78 -2.68
N ALA A 29 16.01 -9.82 -1.83
CA ALA A 29 17.00 -10.89 -1.96
C ALA A 29 16.88 -11.65 -3.30
N ALA A 30 15.68 -11.71 -3.87
CA ALA A 30 15.43 -12.25 -5.21
C ALA A 30 15.56 -11.21 -6.34
N GLY A 31 15.91 -9.95 -6.04
CA GLY A 31 15.98 -8.86 -7.02
C GLY A 31 14.62 -8.43 -7.57
N ILE A 32 13.53 -8.67 -6.82
CA ILE A 32 12.15 -8.36 -7.23
C ILE A 32 11.67 -7.11 -6.48
N PRO A 33 11.16 -6.07 -7.17
CA PRO A 33 10.66 -4.87 -6.53
C PRO A 33 9.31 -5.10 -5.84
N VAL A 34 9.01 -4.30 -4.82
CA VAL A 34 7.79 -4.38 -4.02
C VAL A 34 6.96 -3.11 -4.15
N ILE A 35 5.67 -3.29 -4.43
CA ILE A 35 4.68 -2.21 -4.46
C ILE A 35 3.88 -2.24 -3.16
N ALA A 36 3.91 -1.14 -2.39
CA ALA A 36 3.02 -0.98 -1.25
C ALA A 36 1.63 -0.51 -1.71
N ASP A 37 0.64 -1.39 -1.65
CA ASP A 37 -0.73 -1.09 -2.11
C ASP A 37 -1.71 -0.84 -0.95
N GLY A 38 -2.19 0.41 -0.88
CA GLY A 38 -3.31 0.81 -0.05
C GLY A 38 -2.95 1.11 1.41
N GLY A 39 -3.85 1.84 2.07
CA GLY A 39 -3.67 2.29 3.46
C GLY A 39 -2.86 3.60 3.61
N ILE A 40 -2.42 4.20 2.51
CA ILE A 40 -1.80 5.54 2.47
C ILE A 40 -2.90 6.60 2.56
N LYS A 41 -2.83 7.47 3.58
CA LYS A 41 -3.79 8.57 3.78
C LYS A 41 -3.14 9.94 3.65
N PHE A 42 -1.88 10.04 4.07
CA PHE A 42 -1.11 11.29 4.01
C PHE A 42 0.26 11.05 3.39
N SER A 43 0.92 12.12 2.95
CA SER A 43 2.29 12.06 2.44
C SER A 43 3.29 11.43 3.42
N GLY A 44 3.05 11.58 4.73
CA GLY A 44 3.84 10.88 5.75
C GLY A 44 3.73 9.36 5.70
N ASP A 45 2.59 8.81 5.28
CA ASP A 45 2.41 7.36 5.13
C ASP A 45 3.14 6.85 3.88
N PHE A 46 3.14 7.64 2.80
CA PHE A 46 3.96 7.39 1.61
C PHE A 46 5.44 7.31 2.00
N ALA A 47 5.94 8.31 2.71
CA ALA A 47 7.34 8.36 3.15
C ALA A 47 7.70 7.14 4.01
N LYS A 48 6.81 6.73 4.93
CA LYS A 48 7.00 5.52 5.75
C LYS A 48 7.01 4.24 4.94
N ALA A 49 6.16 4.12 3.91
CA ALA A 49 6.13 2.94 3.04
C ALA A 49 7.44 2.78 2.27
N ILE A 50 7.98 3.86 1.71
CA ILE A 50 9.29 3.85 1.04
C ILE A 50 10.41 3.56 2.05
N ALA A 51 10.38 4.20 3.22
CA ALA A 51 11.37 3.95 4.28
C ALA A 51 11.31 2.51 4.81
N ALA A 52 10.17 1.83 4.72
CA ALA A 52 10.02 0.42 5.07
C ALA A 52 10.53 -0.53 3.97
N GLY A 53 10.99 -0.03 2.83
CA GLY A 53 11.62 -0.79 1.76
C GLY A 53 10.77 -0.97 0.50
N ALA A 54 9.56 -0.39 0.42
CA ALA A 54 8.81 -0.44 -0.83
C ALA A 54 9.48 0.42 -1.91
N ASP A 55 9.53 -0.08 -3.15
CA ASP A 55 10.14 0.61 -4.29
C ASP A 55 9.18 1.64 -4.90
N CYS A 56 7.88 1.40 -4.78
CA CYS A 56 6.83 2.35 -5.10
C CYS A 56 5.56 2.07 -4.31
N VAL A 57 4.56 2.95 -4.44
CA VAL A 57 3.26 2.80 -3.80
C VAL A 57 2.15 2.83 -4.85
N MET A 58 1.09 2.08 -4.61
CA MET A 58 -0.16 2.16 -5.37
C MET A 58 -1.19 2.96 -4.58
N LEU A 59 -1.81 3.95 -5.24
CA LEU A 59 -2.77 4.87 -4.64
C LEU A 59 -4.11 4.76 -5.36
N GLY A 60 -5.15 4.41 -4.60
CA GLY A 60 -6.54 4.43 -5.07
C GLY A 60 -7.24 5.70 -4.61
N SER A 61 -7.82 5.68 -3.40
CA SER A 61 -8.70 6.75 -2.89
C SER A 61 -8.10 8.14 -2.84
N LEU A 62 -6.77 8.30 -2.79
CA LEU A 62 -6.13 9.62 -2.85
C LEU A 62 -6.20 10.27 -4.23
N LEU A 63 -6.26 9.46 -5.29
CA LEU A 63 -6.33 9.92 -6.67
C LEU A 63 -7.77 9.87 -7.21
N ALA A 64 -8.67 9.20 -6.52
CA ALA A 64 -10.04 8.95 -7.00
C ALA A 64 -10.92 10.21 -7.13
N GLY A 65 -10.50 11.36 -6.60
CA GLY A 65 -11.23 12.63 -6.67
C GLY A 65 -10.53 13.71 -7.49
N THR A 66 -9.52 13.37 -8.30
CA THR A 66 -8.87 14.32 -9.21
C THR A 66 -9.66 14.44 -10.52
N ASP A 67 -9.41 15.49 -11.30
CA ASP A 67 -10.13 15.77 -12.55
C ASP A 67 -9.94 14.67 -13.62
N GLU A 68 -8.85 13.92 -13.54
CA GLU A 68 -8.54 12.81 -14.45
C GLU A 68 -9.19 11.49 -14.05
N ALA A 69 -9.73 11.41 -12.82
CA ALA A 69 -10.38 10.20 -12.35
C ALA A 69 -11.69 9.96 -13.13
N PRO A 70 -11.97 8.73 -13.57
CA PRO A 70 -13.17 8.43 -14.35
C PRO A 70 -14.43 8.52 -13.48
N GLY A 71 -15.51 9.05 -14.04
CA GLY A 71 -16.80 9.24 -13.36
C GLY A 71 -17.34 10.65 -13.63
N GLU A 72 -18.62 10.88 -13.29
CA GLU A 72 -19.17 12.23 -13.09
C GLU A 72 -19.20 12.56 -11.59
#